data_AF-A0A7G7G5W8-F1
#
_entry.id   AF-A0A7G7G5W8-F1
#
_cell.length_a   1.000
_cell.length_b   1.000
_cell.length_c   1.000
_cell.angle_alpha   90.00
_cell.angle_beta   90.00
_cell.angle_gamma   90.00
#
_symmetry.space_group_name_H-M   'P 1'
#
loop_
_entity.id
_entity.type
_entity.pdbx_description
1 polymer ?
#
loop_
_entity_poly.entity_id
_entity_poly.type
_entity_poly.pdbx_seq_one_letter_code
_entity_poly.pdbx_strand_id
1 'polypeptide(L)' 'MRKLRQSLFILIACVSLSSCATLFGGKVTEYQKTRPAPGEPQRELRIGALVADVLLFWPSLAVDFATGAIYKPKAATTK' A
#
# COMPACT_ATOMS: atom_id res chain seq x y z
N MET A 1 33.80 -8.36 -2.07
CA MET A 1 32.72 -8.66 -3.05
C MET A 1 31.37 -9.00 -2.40
N ARG A 2 31.28 -9.97 -1.46
CA ARG A 2 29.99 -10.37 -0.82
C ARG A 2 29.21 -9.23 -0.16
N LYS A 3 29.89 -8.40 0.65
CA LYS A 3 29.23 -7.27 1.35
C LYS A 3 28.73 -6.20 0.38
N LEU A 4 29.52 -5.86 -0.64
CA LEU A 4 29.11 -4.91 -1.68
C LEU A 4 27.91 -5.44 -2.50
N ARG A 5 27.90 -6.74 -2.82
CA ARG A 5 26.79 -7.38 -3.52
C ARG A 5 25.52 -7.43 -2.66
N GLN A 6 25.64 -7.71 -1.36
CA GLN A 6 24.52 -7.64 -0.41
C GLN A 6 23.98 -6.21 -0.27
N SER A 7 24.85 -5.21 -0.11
CA SER A 7 24.43 -3.81 -0.03
C SER A 7 23.72 -3.35 -1.31
N LEU A 8 24.20 -3.78 -2.47
CA LEU A 8 23.56 -3.48 -3.75
C LEU A 8 22.17 -4.15 -3.86
N PHE A 9 22.04 -5.41 -3.45
CA PHE A 9 20.74 -6.10 -3.42
C PHE A 9 19.75 -5.42 -2.46
N ILE A 10 20.21 -4.99 -1.28
CA ILE A 10 19.38 -4.27 -0.30
C ILE A 10 18.96 -2.90 -0.86
N LEU A 11 19.89 -2.17 -1.48
CA LEU A 11 19.60 -0.87 -2.09
C LEU A 11 18.57 -1.01 -3.23
N ILE A 12 18.76 -1.98 -4.12
CA ILE A 12 17.82 -2.26 -5.21
C ILE A 12 16.46 -2.66 -4.62
N ALA A 13 16.42 -3.52 -3.59
CA ALA A 13 15.18 -3.89 -2.92
C ALA A 13 14.48 -2.67 -2.30
N CYS A 14 15.20 -1.76 -1.62
CA CYS A 14 14.64 -0.53 -1.04
C CYS A 14 14.08 0.44 -2.10
N VAL A 15 14.78 0.59 -3.23
CA VAL A 15 14.30 1.42 -4.36
C VAL A 15 13.08 0.78 -5.02
N SER A 16 13.05 -0.54 -5.15
CA SER A 16 11.90 -1.30 -5.68
C SER A 16 10.67 -1.17 -4.78
N LEU A 17 10.87 -1.31 -3.46
CA LEU A 17 9.83 -1.22 -2.44
C LEU A 17 9.23 0.18 -2.33
N SER A 18 9.98 1.24 -2.65
CA SER A 18 9.44 2.60 -2.75
C SER A 18 8.37 2.73 -3.86
N SER A 19 8.33 1.81 -4.82
CA SER A 19 7.40 1.82 -5.97
C SER A 19 6.35 0.69 -5.93
N CYS A 20 6.45 -0.25 -4.98
CA CYS A 20 5.52 -1.38 -4.88
C CYS A 20 4.10 -0.97 -4.46
N ALA A 21 3.94 0.15 -3.75
CA ALA A 21 2.62 0.70 -3.40
C ALA A 21 1.77 1.11 -4.64
N THR A 22 2.39 1.15 -5.83
CA THR A 22 1.74 1.61 -7.07
C THR A 22 1.44 0.53 -8.11
N LEU A 23 1.77 -0.75 -7.88
CA LEU A 23 1.43 -1.81 -8.85
C LEU A 23 -0.09 -1.99 -9.01
N PHE A 24 -0.87 -1.78 -7.94
CA PHE A 24 -2.34 -1.89 -7.96
C PHE A 24 -3.08 -0.68 -7.36
N GLY A 25 -2.36 0.30 -6.78
CA GLY A 25 -2.93 1.31 -5.87
C GLY A 25 -3.43 2.63 -6.48
N GLY A 26 -2.81 3.11 -7.56
CA GLY A 26 -3.05 4.48 -8.06
C GLY A 26 -2.64 5.57 -7.04
N LYS A 27 -2.99 6.84 -7.30
CA LYS A 27 -2.69 7.93 -6.34
C LYS A 27 -3.51 7.77 -5.06
N VAL A 28 -2.83 7.81 -3.91
CA VAL A 28 -3.49 7.78 -2.60
C VAL A 28 -4.08 9.15 -2.27
N THR A 29 -5.40 9.17 -2.06
CA THR A 29 -6.18 10.37 -1.71
C THR A 29 -6.02 10.75 -0.23
N GLU A 30 -6.34 12.00 0.11
CA GLU A 30 -6.34 12.46 1.51
C GLU A 30 -7.31 11.63 2.37
N TYR A 31 -8.50 11.32 1.85
CA TYR A 31 -9.47 10.44 2.51
C TYR A 31 -8.89 9.07 2.90
N GLN A 32 -8.08 8.47 2.03
CA GLN A 32 -7.45 7.18 2.32
C GLN A 32 -6.40 7.29 3.42
N LYS A 33 -5.74 8.44 3.59
CA LYS A 33 -4.72 8.67 4.62
C LYS A 33 -5.34 9.01 5.98
N THR A 34 -6.41 9.81 5.97
CA THR A 34 -7.07 10.30 7.18
C THR A 34 -7.78 9.16 7.91
N ARG A 35 -7.44 8.97 9.20
CA ARG A 35 -8.11 8.00 10.06
C ARG A 35 -9.49 8.52 10.46
N PRO A 36 -10.54 7.67 10.48
CA PRO A 36 -11.86 8.07 10.95
C PRO A 36 -11.80 8.53 12.41
N ALA A 37 -12.57 9.56 12.74
CA ALA A 37 -12.79 9.98 14.11
C ALA A 37 -13.64 8.96 14.89
N PRO A 38 -13.64 8.98 16.23
CA PRO A 38 -14.52 8.12 17.02
C PRO A 38 -15.99 8.31 16.61
N GLY A 39 -16.67 7.22 16.28
CA GLY A 39 -18.05 7.23 15.81
C GLY A 39 -18.24 7.39 14.30
N GLU A 40 -17.17 7.65 13.53
CA GLU A 40 -17.24 7.68 12.07
C GLU A 40 -17.17 6.27 11.46
N PRO A 41 -17.79 6.07 10.28
CA PRO A 41 -17.70 4.80 9.58
C PRO A 41 -16.26 4.48 9.14
N GLN A 42 -15.89 3.20 9.24
CA GLN A 42 -14.57 2.74 8.82
C GLN A 42 -14.43 2.81 7.29
N ARG A 43 -13.24 3.20 6.81
CA ARG A 43 -12.89 3.20 5.39
C ARG A 43 -12.98 1.78 4.82
N GLU A 44 -13.61 1.63 3.65
CA GLU A 44 -13.70 0.35 2.96
C GLU A 44 -12.32 -0.11 2.46
N LEU A 45 -12.06 -1.42 2.51
CA LEU A 45 -10.84 -2.03 2.00
C LEU A 45 -10.99 -2.47 0.53
N ARG A 46 -9.88 -2.42 -0.21
CA ARG A 46 -9.76 -3.05 -1.52
C ARG A 46 -9.49 -4.54 -1.32
N ILE A 47 -10.55 -5.34 -1.25
CA ILE A 47 -10.47 -6.79 -0.94
C ILE A 47 -9.52 -7.53 -1.91
N GLY A 48 -9.55 -7.20 -3.20
CA GLY A 48 -8.65 -7.83 -4.17
C GLY A 48 -7.15 -7.57 -3.87
N ALA A 49 -6.81 -6.34 -3.48
CA ALA A 49 -5.44 -5.99 -3.08
C ALA A 49 -5.06 -6.69 -1.77
N LEU A 50 -5.96 -6.72 -0.79
CA LEU A 50 -5.75 -7.41 0.48
C LEU A 50 -5.44 -8.90 0.26
N VAL A 51 -6.21 -9.58 -0.58
CA VAL A 51 -6.00 -11.00 -0.89
C VAL A 51 -4.69 -11.21 -1.63
N ALA A 52 -4.36 -10.37 -2.61
CA ALA A 52 -3.11 -10.45 -3.35
C ALA A 52 -1.90 -10.28 -2.42
N ASP A 53 -1.91 -9.28 -1.54
CA ASP A 53 -0.81 -9.02 -0.61
C ASP A 53 -0.62 -10.15 0.41
N VAL A 54 -1.71 -10.69 0.96
CA VAL A 54 -1.67 -11.82 1.92
C VAL A 54 -1.15 -13.10 1.26
N LEU A 55 -1.47 -13.35 -0.01
CA LEU A 55 -1.06 -14.59 -0.68
C LEU A 55 0.31 -14.49 -1.35
N LEU A 56 0.69 -13.31 -1.86
CA LEU A 56 1.86 -13.15 -2.72
C LEU A 56 3.02 -12.42 -2.04
N PHE A 57 2.74 -11.42 -1.19
CA PHE A 57 3.80 -10.56 -0.66
C PHE A 57 3.41 -9.81 0.62
N TRP A 58 3.59 -10.44 1.77
CA TRP A 58 3.25 -9.85 3.08
C TRP A 58 3.88 -8.46 3.36
N PRO A 59 5.10 -8.13 2.89
CA PRO A 59 5.62 -6.78 3.08
C PRO A 59 4.82 -5.68 2.37
N SER A 60 4.21 -5.92 1.20
CA SER A 60 3.35 -4.91 0.56
C SER A 60 2.12 -4.64 1.41
N LEU A 61 1.53 -5.68 2.03
CA LEU A 61 0.40 -5.52 2.94
C LEU A 61 0.67 -4.44 4.00
N ALA A 62 1.81 -4.52 4.67
CA ALA A 62 2.20 -3.57 5.71
C ALA A 62 2.35 -2.14 5.15
N VAL A 63 2.96 -2.01 3.97
CA VAL A 63 3.15 -0.71 3.30
C VAL A 63 1.82 -0.12 2.83
N ASP A 64 0.90 -0.94 2.33
CA ASP A 64 -0.41 -0.50 1.83
C ASP A 64 -1.33 -0.03 2.96
N PHE A 65 -1.24 -0.66 4.14
CA PHE A 65 -1.90 -0.17 5.36
C PHE A 65 -1.25 1.12 5.89
N ALA A 66 0.08 1.21 5.86
CA ALA A 66 0.81 2.39 6.35
C ALA A 66 0.57 3.62 5.46
N THR A 67 0.53 3.44 4.15
CA THR A 67 0.26 4.52 3.18
C THR A 67 -1.22 4.83 3.03
N GLY A 68 -2.10 3.90 3.37
CA GLY A 68 -3.54 3.98 3.15
C GLY A 68 -3.98 3.56 1.73
N ALA A 69 -3.07 3.06 0.90
CA ALA A 69 -3.38 2.56 -0.45
C ALA A 69 -4.38 1.39 -0.44
N ILE A 70 -4.41 0.61 0.65
CA ILE A 70 -5.34 -0.51 0.84
C ILE A 70 -6.81 -0.07 0.93
N TYR A 71 -7.08 1.19 1.30
CA TYR A 71 -8.44 1.71 1.41
C TYR A 71 -8.99 2.08 0.04
N LYS A 72 -10.30 1.94 -0.16
CA LYS A 72 -10.95 2.47 -1.35
C LYS A 72 -10.90 4.00 -1.33
N PRO A 73 -10.60 4.66 -2.46
CA PRO A 73 -10.77 6.10 -2.54
C PRO A 73 -12.26 6.42 -2.37
N LYS A 74 -12.56 7.58 -1.79
CA LYS A 74 -13.93 8.11 -1.81
C LYS A 74 -14.26 8.36 -3.27
N ALA A 75 -15.07 7.50 -3.87
CA ALA A 75 -15.49 7.68 -5.25
C ALA A 75 -16.15 9.06 -5.35
N ALA A 76 -15.72 9.89 -6.32
CA ALA A 76 -16.63 10.87 -6.88
C ALA A 76 -17.85 10.07 -7.33
N THR A 77 -19.00 10.35 -6.74
CA THR A 77 -20.29 9.73 -7.02
C THR A 77 -20.47 9.67 -8.54
N THR A 78 -20.12 8.56 -9.17
CA THR A 78 -20.53 8.30 -10.55
C THR A 78 -21.79 7.49 -10.40
N LYS A 79 -22.90 8.16 -10.69
CA LYS A 79 -24.25 7.61 -10.77
C LYS A 79 -24.29 6.31 -11.56
#